data_AF-A0A1H1WM67-F1
#
_entry.id   AF-A0A1H1WM67-F1
#
_cell.length_a   1.000
_cell.length_b   1.000
_cell.length_c   1.000
_cell.angle_alpha   90.00
_cell.angle_beta   90.00
_cell.angle_gamma   90.00
#
_symmetry.space_group_name_H-M   'P 1'
#
loop_
_entity.id
_entity.type
_entity.pdbx_description
1 polymer ?
#
loop_
_entity_poly.entity_id
_entity_poly.type
_entity_poly.pdbx_seq_one_letter_code
_entity_poly.pdbx_strand_id
1 'polypeptide(L)'
;MRRSASVTSVSWIPSEAISGLMKIPFSLGVGQYDDPPPAELGDLAAWRDADRFRFANRLEAWIEVDDRGQVTAHGYAGGGLMGSTTVRVGPRSITFAAIAYPDLQREPERGDGCVRFEQTVGGRTGAPMPRAVNRPPFLQLIAPTVWTTLQLTLHADGRAAWQLAGASPFPRHWVYDEGGALVAKSGLTDFSRWSQECFGDHSPWGDVASPAVVTLAETALERTLSAAIMRGGAKPRVRTLAPGEELVRQGDPAGPVFLLLDGVLDVLVDDVLVAEVGPGAVGGERALLEGGRRTATLRARTPARVAEASGDQVDLHALRRLAEGHRREERRGHQPVG
;
A
#
# COMPACT_ATOMS: atom_id res chain seq x y z
N MET A 1 -6.13 19.13 29.71
CA MET A 1 -6.23 19.41 28.26
C MET A 1 -6.45 18.11 27.49
N ARG A 2 -7.43 18.06 26.57
CA ARG A 2 -7.65 16.89 25.69
C ARG A 2 -6.80 17.02 24.42
N ARG A 3 -6.16 15.94 24.02
CA ARG A 3 -5.38 15.80 22.78
C ARG A 3 -5.92 14.61 22.00
N SER A 4 -5.97 14.73 20.68
CA SER A 4 -6.41 13.68 19.77
C SER A 4 -5.48 13.61 18.58
N ALA A 5 -5.40 12.44 17.95
CA ALA A 5 -4.84 12.31 16.61
C ALA A 5 -5.51 11.15 15.88
N SER A 6 -5.26 11.05 14.57
CA SER A 6 -5.74 9.93 13.76
C SER A 6 -4.72 9.47 12.73
N VAL A 7 -4.86 8.21 12.33
CA VAL A 7 -4.19 7.61 11.18
C VAL A 7 -5.21 6.77 10.44
N THR A 8 -5.20 6.85 9.11
CA THR A 8 -6.18 6.15 8.28
C THR A 8 -5.49 5.27 7.25
N SER A 9 -5.87 4.00 7.15
CA SER A 9 -5.52 3.19 5.98
C SER A 9 -6.70 2.98 5.04
N VAL A 10 -6.49 3.13 3.74
CA VAL A 10 -7.47 2.87 2.69
C VAL A 10 -6.97 1.76 1.78
N SER A 11 -7.85 0.77 1.55
CA SER A 11 -7.53 -0.46 0.84
C SER A 11 -8.18 -0.47 -0.53
N TRP A 12 -7.41 -0.70 -1.59
CA TRP A 12 -7.89 -0.61 -2.99
C TRP A 12 -7.21 -1.66 -3.88
N ILE A 13 -7.87 -2.07 -4.96
CA ILE A 13 -7.36 -3.11 -5.86
C ILE A 13 -6.62 -2.47 -7.05
N PRO A 14 -5.28 -2.50 -7.07
CA PRO A 14 -4.52 -2.01 -8.22
C PRO A 14 -4.66 -2.96 -9.41
N SER A 15 -4.67 -2.38 -10.61
CA SER A 15 -4.86 -3.13 -11.86
C SER A 15 -3.70 -4.08 -12.18
N GLU A 16 -2.54 -3.83 -11.57
CA GLU A 16 -1.29 -4.55 -11.79
C GLU A 16 -1.08 -5.74 -10.84
N ALA A 17 -1.79 -5.79 -9.70
CA ALA A 17 -1.58 -6.84 -8.69
C ALA A 17 -2.18 -8.18 -9.08
N ILE A 18 -3.19 -8.22 -9.96
CA ILE A 18 -3.81 -9.46 -10.41
C ILE A 18 -3.09 -9.95 -11.67
N SER A 19 -2.68 -11.22 -11.71
CA SER A 19 -1.98 -11.82 -12.86
C SER A 19 -2.61 -13.16 -13.29
N GLY A 20 -2.33 -13.61 -14.51
CA GLY A 20 -2.76 -14.93 -15.02
C GLY A 20 -4.26 -15.08 -15.27
N LEU A 21 -4.77 -16.32 -15.16
CA LEU A 21 -6.18 -16.68 -15.40
C LEU A 21 -7.17 -15.95 -14.47
N MET A 22 -6.69 -15.37 -13.37
CA MET A 22 -7.49 -14.57 -12.44
C MET A 22 -7.78 -13.14 -12.93
N LYS A 23 -7.14 -12.70 -14.04
CA LYS A 23 -7.56 -11.48 -14.76
C LYS A 23 -8.88 -11.68 -15.52
N ILE A 24 -9.27 -12.92 -15.80
CA ILE A 24 -10.38 -13.24 -16.70
C ILE A 24 -11.69 -12.55 -16.27
N PRO A 25 -12.12 -12.61 -14.99
CA PRO A 25 -13.32 -11.89 -14.55
C PRO A 25 -13.23 -10.37 -14.76
N PHE A 26 -12.08 -9.74 -14.48
CA PHE A 26 -11.87 -8.30 -14.69
C PHE A 26 -11.81 -7.92 -16.17
N SER A 27 -11.19 -8.74 -17.02
CA SER A 27 -11.16 -8.53 -18.47
C SER A 27 -12.49 -8.80 -19.17
N LEU A 28 -13.39 -9.57 -18.56
CA LEU A 28 -14.76 -9.84 -19.03
C LEU A 28 -15.78 -8.83 -18.49
N GLY A 29 -15.34 -7.78 -17.77
CA GLY A 29 -16.20 -6.74 -17.20
C GLY A 29 -16.84 -7.10 -15.84
N VAL A 30 -16.59 -8.31 -15.35
CA VAL A 30 -17.14 -8.88 -14.11
C VAL A 30 -16.40 -8.38 -12.85
N GLY A 31 -15.32 -7.62 -13.00
CA GLY A 31 -14.64 -6.93 -11.90
C GLY A 31 -14.18 -5.55 -12.35
N GLN A 32 -14.26 -4.56 -11.46
CA GLN A 32 -13.72 -3.22 -11.70
C GLN A 32 -12.36 -3.09 -11.03
N TYR A 33 -11.36 -2.58 -11.76
CA TYR A 33 -10.14 -2.09 -11.15
C TYR A 33 -10.45 -0.75 -10.47
N ASP A 34 -9.87 -0.52 -9.30
CA ASP A 34 -10.01 0.75 -8.62
C ASP A 34 -9.05 1.76 -9.27
N ASP A 35 -9.53 2.97 -9.55
CA ASP A 35 -8.59 4.09 -9.73
C ASP A 35 -7.85 4.29 -8.40
N PRO A 36 -6.53 4.56 -8.42
CA PRO A 36 -5.78 4.80 -7.21
C PRO A 36 -6.46 5.92 -6.39
N PRO A 37 -6.58 5.77 -5.06
CA PRO A 37 -7.03 6.84 -4.20
C PRO A 37 -6.22 8.13 -4.46
N PRO A 38 -6.80 9.32 -4.25
CA PRO A 38 -6.04 10.57 -4.31
C PRO A 38 -5.04 10.64 -3.16
N ALA A 39 -4.01 11.48 -3.31
CA ALA A 39 -2.97 11.65 -2.30
C ALA A 39 -3.43 12.40 -1.03
N GLU A 40 -4.58 13.06 -1.11
CA GLU A 40 -5.26 13.69 0.01
C GLU A 40 -6.53 12.91 0.32
N LEU A 41 -6.69 12.55 1.59
CA LEU A 41 -7.83 11.83 2.10
C LEU A 41 -9.08 12.70 1.95
N GLY A 42 -10.07 12.19 1.23
CA GLY A 42 -11.37 12.84 1.09
C GLY A 42 -12.39 12.30 2.09
N ASP A 43 -13.66 12.58 1.82
CA ASP A 43 -14.77 11.99 2.57
C ASP A 43 -14.88 10.48 2.29
N LEU A 44 -14.50 9.68 3.29
CA LEU A 44 -14.55 8.23 3.24
C LEU A 44 -15.97 7.69 3.00
N ALA A 45 -17.02 8.35 3.51
CA ALA A 45 -18.39 7.91 3.27
C ALA A 45 -18.78 8.13 1.81
N ALA A 46 -18.48 9.31 1.26
CA ALA A 46 -18.72 9.59 -0.15
C ALA A 46 -17.90 8.65 -1.07
N TRP A 47 -16.66 8.35 -0.70
CA TRP A 47 -15.82 7.41 -1.46
C TRP A 47 -16.34 5.97 -1.40
N ARG A 48 -16.86 5.54 -0.26
CA ARG A 48 -17.54 4.24 -0.12
C ARG A 48 -18.74 4.15 -1.04
N ASP A 49 -19.60 5.17 -1.02
CA ASP A 49 -20.83 5.21 -1.81
C ASP A 49 -20.54 5.27 -3.33
N ALA A 50 -19.35 5.74 -3.70
CA ALA A 50 -18.83 5.75 -5.07
C ALA A 50 -17.94 4.52 -5.43
N ASP A 51 -17.92 3.48 -4.59
CA ASP A 51 -17.14 2.24 -4.78
C ASP A 51 -15.62 2.48 -5.03
N ARG A 52 -15.04 3.54 -4.43
CA ARG A 52 -13.64 3.94 -4.67
C ARG A 52 -12.59 3.16 -3.88
N PHE A 53 -13.00 2.36 -2.91
CA PHE A 53 -12.12 1.52 -2.11
C PHE A 53 -12.85 0.27 -1.61
N ARG A 54 -12.09 -0.71 -1.13
CA ARG A 54 -12.60 -1.96 -0.58
C ARG A 54 -12.95 -1.86 0.91
N PHE A 55 -12.06 -1.24 1.70
CA PHE A 55 -12.38 -0.79 3.05
C PHE A 55 -11.41 0.31 3.51
N ALA A 56 -11.76 1.00 4.59
CA ALA A 56 -10.91 1.94 5.29
C ALA A 56 -10.86 1.61 6.80
N ASN A 57 -9.69 1.74 7.41
CA ASN A 57 -9.47 1.67 8.85
C ASN A 57 -9.06 3.07 9.32
N ARG A 58 -9.93 3.78 10.03
CA ARG A 58 -9.59 5.06 10.65
C ARG A 58 -9.37 4.83 12.14
N LEU A 59 -8.11 4.76 12.57
CA LEU A 59 -7.76 4.75 13.98
C LEU A 59 -7.66 6.20 14.46
N GLU A 60 -8.66 6.62 15.22
CA GLU A 60 -8.68 7.91 15.91
C GLU A 60 -8.77 7.65 17.42
N ALA A 61 -7.96 8.37 18.18
CA ALA A 61 -7.88 8.22 19.63
C ALA A 61 -7.62 9.55 20.30
N TRP A 62 -7.84 9.60 21.61
CA TRP A 62 -7.60 10.77 22.43
C TRP A 62 -7.01 10.41 23.79
N ILE A 63 -6.29 11.38 24.37
CA ILE A 63 -5.81 11.38 25.76
C ILE A 63 -6.20 12.69 26.44
N GLU A 64 -6.46 12.64 27.74
CA GLU A 64 -6.54 13.82 28.61
C GLU A 64 -5.27 13.91 29.43
N VAL A 65 -4.70 15.12 29.46
CA VAL A 65 -3.44 15.42 30.13
C VAL A 65 -3.69 16.50 31.18
N ASP A 66 -3.23 16.29 32.41
CA ASP A 66 -3.31 17.30 33.47
C ASP A 66 -2.22 18.38 33.34
N ASP A 67 -2.24 19.36 34.25
CA ASP A 67 -1.27 20.46 34.24
C ASP A 67 0.17 20.02 34.60
N ARG A 68 0.35 18.78 35.06
CA ARG A 68 1.65 18.16 35.35
C ARG A 68 2.16 17.31 34.19
N GLY A 69 1.44 17.27 33.07
CA GLY A 69 1.80 16.47 31.91
C GLY A 69 1.46 14.98 32.06
N GLN A 70 0.63 14.59 33.03
CA GLN A 70 0.24 13.20 33.26
C GLN A 70 -1.05 12.86 32.52
N VAL A 71 -1.11 11.66 31.93
CA VAL A 71 -2.31 11.17 31.25
C VAL A 71 -3.34 10.69 32.25
N THR A 72 -4.50 11.35 32.31
CA THR A 72 -5.58 11.07 33.26
C THR A 72 -6.68 10.18 32.67
N ALA A 73 -6.98 10.35 31.38
CA ALA A 73 -7.99 9.56 30.68
C ALA A 73 -7.58 9.35 29.21
N HIS A 74 -8.18 8.36 28.55
CA HIS A 74 -7.89 8.04 27.18
C HIS A 74 -9.03 7.21 26.56
N GLY A 75 -9.12 7.17 25.23
CA GLY A 75 -10.11 6.34 24.55
C GLY A 75 -10.00 6.38 23.02
N TYR A 76 -10.66 5.42 22.39
CA TYR A 76 -10.87 5.38 20.94
C TYR A 76 -12.00 6.31 20.52
N ALA A 77 -11.93 6.79 19.28
CA ALA A 77 -12.97 7.59 18.62
C ALA A 77 -13.16 7.24 17.13
N GLY A 78 -12.27 6.40 16.57
CA GLY A 78 -12.33 5.95 15.18
C GLY A 78 -13.09 4.65 14.97
N GLY A 79 -12.99 4.11 13.76
CA GLY A 79 -13.60 2.84 13.38
C GLY A 79 -13.36 2.46 11.93
N GLY A 80 -13.94 1.33 11.54
CA GLY A 80 -13.85 0.77 10.21
C GLY A 80 -14.99 1.15 9.27
N LEU A 81 -14.68 1.16 7.97
CA LEU A 81 -15.67 1.35 6.92
C LEU A 81 -15.44 0.36 5.78
N MET A 82 -16.39 -0.56 5.57
CA MET A 82 -16.35 -1.48 4.43
C MET A 82 -17.04 -0.86 3.21
N GLY A 83 -16.48 -1.13 2.02
CA GLY A 83 -17.02 -0.75 0.72
C GLY A 83 -18.08 -1.70 0.17
N SER A 84 -18.54 -1.42 -1.05
CA SER A 84 -19.25 -2.39 -1.88
C SER A 84 -18.46 -2.68 -3.16
N THR A 85 -18.84 -3.75 -3.85
CA THR A 85 -18.28 -4.06 -5.17
C THR A 85 -19.41 -4.16 -6.18
N THR A 86 -19.48 -3.19 -7.08
CA THR A 86 -20.36 -3.25 -8.25
C THR A 86 -19.69 -3.95 -9.42
N VAL A 87 -20.32 -5.03 -9.87
CA VAL A 87 -19.90 -5.88 -10.98
C VAL A 87 -20.82 -5.64 -12.17
N ARG A 88 -20.27 -5.46 -13.38
CA ARG A 88 -21.07 -5.39 -14.62
C ARG A 88 -21.06 -6.73 -15.34
N VAL A 89 -22.23 -7.28 -15.63
CA VAL A 89 -22.39 -8.52 -16.40
C VAL A 89 -23.29 -8.22 -17.59
N GLY A 90 -22.66 -7.98 -18.76
CA GLY A 90 -23.36 -7.49 -19.95
C GLY A 90 -24.04 -6.13 -19.68
N PRO A 91 -25.34 -5.96 -19.97
CA PRO A 91 -26.05 -4.69 -19.73
C PRO A 91 -26.51 -4.50 -18.27
N ARG A 92 -26.25 -5.47 -17.37
CA ARG A 92 -26.71 -5.43 -15.97
C ARG A 92 -25.57 -5.11 -15.02
N SER A 93 -25.86 -4.35 -13.97
CA SER A 93 -24.98 -4.14 -12.82
C SER A 93 -25.50 -4.88 -11.60
N ILE A 94 -24.63 -5.59 -10.88
CA ILE A 94 -24.93 -6.27 -9.63
C ILE A 94 -23.96 -5.73 -8.57
N THR A 95 -24.49 -5.16 -7.50
CA THR A 95 -23.69 -4.66 -6.37
C THR A 95 -23.70 -5.65 -5.24
N PHE A 96 -22.51 -6.04 -4.79
CA PHE A 96 -22.32 -6.92 -3.65
C PHE A 96 -21.78 -6.10 -2.47
N ALA A 97 -22.55 -6.06 -1.38
CA ALA A 97 -22.10 -5.42 -0.15
C ALA A 97 -21.01 -6.26 0.53
N ALA A 98 -19.92 -5.61 0.96
CA ALA A 98 -18.97 -6.26 1.84
C ALA A 98 -19.59 -6.43 3.24
N ILE A 99 -19.14 -7.46 3.96
CA ILE A 99 -19.56 -7.73 5.33
C ILE A 99 -18.44 -7.27 6.26
N ALA A 100 -18.70 -6.21 7.02
CA ALA A 100 -17.80 -5.77 8.08
C ALA A 100 -17.77 -6.80 9.22
N TYR A 101 -16.57 -7.12 9.69
CA TYR A 101 -16.42 -7.75 11.00
C TYR A 101 -16.39 -6.68 12.09
N PRO A 102 -16.66 -7.03 13.36
CA PRO A 102 -16.47 -6.09 14.46
C PRO A 102 -15.03 -5.61 14.50
N ASP A 103 -14.83 -4.30 14.64
CA ASP A 103 -13.51 -3.72 14.83
C ASP A 103 -12.87 -4.29 16.10
N LEU A 104 -11.62 -4.73 16.00
CA LEU A 104 -10.87 -5.23 17.15
C LEU A 104 -10.00 -4.10 17.69
N GLN A 105 -10.41 -3.52 18.82
CA GLN A 105 -9.61 -2.56 19.57
C GLN A 105 -8.95 -3.26 20.76
N ARG A 106 -7.62 -3.18 20.87
CA ARG A 106 -6.91 -3.70 22.04
C ARG A 106 -7.07 -2.74 23.22
N GLU A 107 -6.93 -3.25 24.44
CA GLU A 107 -6.81 -2.41 25.62
C GLU A 107 -5.62 -1.45 25.44
N PRO A 108 -5.81 -0.12 25.56
CA PRO A 108 -4.72 0.81 25.32
C PRO A 108 -3.58 0.64 26.34
N GLU A 109 -2.36 0.59 25.83
CA GLU A 109 -1.17 0.40 26.65
C GLU A 109 -0.65 1.74 27.13
N ARG A 110 -0.51 1.90 28.45
CA ARG A 110 0.03 3.11 29.06
C ARG A 110 1.54 3.00 29.21
N GLY A 111 2.26 3.99 28.67
CA GLY A 111 3.69 4.19 28.89
C GLY A 111 3.96 5.44 29.73
N ASP A 112 5.23 5.79 29.90
CA ASP A 112 5.63 7.03 30.56
C ASP A 112 5.27 8.24 29.68
N GLY A 113 4.26 9.00 30.11
CA GLY A 113 3.76 10.16 29.38
C GLY A 113 3.13 9.86 28.02
N CYS A 114 2.74 8.61 27.73
CA CYS A 114 2.08 8.26 26.47
C CYS A 114 1.06 7.13 26.61
N VAL A 115 0.18 7.01 25.61
CA VAL A 115 -0.75 5.89 25.48
C VAL A 115 -0.70 5.37 24.04
N ARG A 116 -0.57 4.04 23.89
CA ARG A 116 -0.57 3.34 22.61
C ARG A 116 -1.90 2.62 22.41
N PHE A 117 -2.47 2.81 21.23
CA PHE A 117 -3.74 2.27 20.78
C PHE A 117 -3.48 1.33 19.60
N GLU A 118 -4.27 0.26 19.48
CA GLU A 118 -4.20 -0.68 18.36
C GLU A 118 -5.62 -1.05 17.91
N GLN A 119 -5.88 -0.88 16.61
CA GLN A 119 -7.17 -1.17 16.00
C GLN A 119 -7.01 -1.99 14.72
N THR A 120 -7.69 -3.13 14.67
CA THR A 120 -7.84 -3.93 13.45
C THR A 120 -9.23 -3.76 12.87
N VAL A 121 -9.28 -3.42 11.59
CA VAL A 121 -10.51 -3.31 10.80
C VAL A 121 -10.40 -4.21 9.59
N GLY A 122 -11.51 -4.84 9.23
CA GLY A 122 -11.61 -5.66 8.04
C GLY A 122 -12.94 -6.39 7.95
N GLY A 123 -13.00 -7.34 7.03
CA GLY A 123 -14.21 -8.08 6.76
C GLY A 123 -14.14 -8.87 5.47
N ARG A 124 -15.27 -9.42 5.06
CA ARG A 124 -15.41 -10.11 3.77
C ARG A 124 -15.73 -9.10 2.68
N THR A 125 -14.95 -9.09 1.61
CA THR A 125 -15.17 -8.17 0.48
C THR A 125 -16.46 -8.46 -0.29
N GLY A 126 -16.90 -7.54 -1.16
CA GLY A 126 -18.11 -7.75 -1.97
C GLY A 126 -17.97 -8.80 -3.08
N ALA A 127 -16.77 -9.00 -3.66
CA ALA A 127 -16.62 -9.89 -4.80
C ALA A 127 -16.36 -11.35 -4.35
N PRO A 128 -17.27 -12.30 -4.62
CA PRO A 128 -17.01 -13.70 -4.31
C PRO A 128 -15.91 -14.26 -5.22
N MET A 129 -15.01 -15.04 -4.63
CA MET A 129 -13.98 -15.78 -5.36
C MET A 129 -14.28 -17.28 -5.35
N PRO A 130 -13.97 -17.99 -6.45
CA PRO A 130 -14.05 -19.45 -6.47
C PRO A 130 -13.02 -20.05 -5.52
N ARG A 131 -13.50 -20.86 -4.58
CA ARG A 131 -12.70 -21.66 -3.64
C ARG A 131 -12.93 -23.13 -3.91
N ALA A 132 -11.86 -23.87 -4.19
CA ALA A 132 -11.92 -25.33 -4.22
C ALA A 132 -12.12 -25.88 -2.80
N VAL A 133 -13.03 -26.85 -2.65
CA VAL A 133 -13.31 -27.50 -1.36
C VAL A 133 -13.28 -29.01 -1.52
N ASN A 134 -12.90 -29.73 -0.46
CA ASN A 134 -12.66 -31.18 -0.51
C ASN A 134 -13.95 -32.03 -0.47
N ARG A 135 -15.13 -31.40 -0.48
CA ARG A 135 -16.44 -32.07 -0.45
C ARG A 135 -17.39 -31.41 -1.45
N PRO A 136 -18.38 -32.13 -1.98
CA PRO A 136 -19.41 -31.55 -2.84
C PRO A 136 -20.00 -30.26 -2.22
N PRO A 137 -20.18 -29.16 -2.99
CA PRO A 137 -20.09 -29.07 -4.46
C PRO A 137 -18.68 -28.88 -5.05
N PHE A 138 -17.60 -29.10 -4.28
CA PHE A 138 -16.18 -28.99 -4.68
C PHE A 138 -15.70 -27.59 -5.11
N LEU A 139 -16.63 -26.68 -5.37
CA LEU A 139 -16.41 -25.27 -5.67
C LEU A 139 -17.41 -24.44 -4.85
N GLN A 140 -16.91 -23.51 -4.05
CA GLN A 140 -17.73 -22.55 -3.30
C GLN A 140 -17.37 -21.12 -3.71
N LEU A 141 -18.37 -20.25 -3.80
CA LEU A 141 -18.17 -18.83 -4.00
C LEU A 141 -18.17 -18.15 -2.65
N ILE A 142 -16.99 -17.73 -2.18
CA ILE A 142 -16.82 -17.10 -0.87
C ILE A 142 -16.12 -15.76 -1.05
N ALA A 143 -16.61 -14.74 -0.36
CA ALA A 143 -15.94 -13.47 -0.28
C ALA A 143 -14.68 -13.57 0.61
N PRO A 144 -13.50 -13.20 0.11
CA PRO A 144 -12.26 -13.31 0.86
C PRO A 144 -12.18 -12.26 1.97
N THR A 145 -11.44 -12.59 3.04
CA THR A 145 -11.21 -11.70 4.18
C THR A 145 -10.05 -10.75 3.89
N VAL A 146 -10.24 -9.47 4.18
CA VAL A 146 -9.24 -8.41 4.04
C VAL A 146 -9.21 -7.57 5.31
N TRP A 147 -8.05 -7.08 5.71
CA TRP A 147 -7.90 -6.38 6.99
C TRP A 147 -6.61 -5.55 7.07
N THR A 148 -6.59 -4.61 8.00
CA THR A 148 -5.39 -3.86 8.42
C THR A 148 -5.43 -3.66 9.92
N THR A 149 -4.26 -3.67 10.56
CA THR A 149 -4.04 -3.32 11.96
C THR A 149 -3.20 -2.05 12.02
N LEU A 150 -3.76 -0.99 12.58
CA LEU A 150 -3.07 0.27 12.81
C LEU A 150 -2.72 0.40 14.30
N GLN A 151 -1.55 0.98 14.57
CA GLN A 151 -1.15 1.44 15.89
C GLN A 151 -1.00 2.96 15.88
N LEU A 152 -1.41 3.60 16.97
CA LEU A 152 -1.29 5.05 17.20
C LEU A 152 -0.81 5.27 18.63
N THR A 153 0.25 6.04 18.82
CA THR A 153 0.78 6.43 20.13
C THR A 153 0.63 7.92 20.30
N LEU A 154 -0.07 8.35 21.36
CA LEU A 154 -0.23 9.74 21.73
C LEU A 154 0.64 10.07 22.93
N HIS A 155 1.45 11.12 22.83
CA HIS A 155 2.29 11.61 23.91
C HIS A 155 1.65 12.83 24.59
N ALA A 156 1.86 12.96 25.89
CA ALA A 156 1.36 14.08 26.69
C ALA A 156 1.91 15.45 26.24
N ASP A 157 3.09 15.46 25.62
CA ASP A 157 3.73 16.64 25.03
C ASP A 157 3.09 17.09 23.70
N GLY A 158 2.18 16.29 23.12
CA GLY A 158 1.49 16.57 21.87
C GLY A 158 2.05 15.85 20.65
N ARG A 159 3.13 15.07 20.77
CA ARG A 159 3.58 14.22 19.66
C ARG A 159 2.63 13.05 19.44
N ALA A 160 2.48 12.64 18.19
CA ALA A 160 1.80 11.42 17.79
C ALA A 160 2.71 10.59 16.88
N ALA A 161 2.68 9.28 17.06
CA ALA A 161 3.39 8.33 16.20
C ALA A 161 2.44 7.23 15.77
N TRP A 162 2.59 6.69 14.57
CA TRP A 162 1.71 5.66 14.04
C TRP A 162 2.47 4.57 13.30
N GLN A 163 1.84 3.42 13.13
CA GLN A 163 2.38 2.29 12.39
C GLN A 163 1.25 1.48 11.74
N LEU A 164 1.44 1.02 10.51
CA LEU A 164 0.67 -0.10 9.95
C LEU A 164 1.31 -1.41 10.45
N ALA A 165 0.82 -1.92 11.58
CA ALA A 165 1.41 -3.05 12.29
C ALA A 165 1.13 -4.39 11.60
N GLY A 166 -0.01 -4.50 10.90
CA GLY A 166 -0.39 -5.70 10.17
C GLY A 166 -1.35 -5.39 9.03
N ALA A 167 -1.36 -6.25 8.03
CA ALA A 167 -2.30 -6.14 6.92
C ALA A 167 -2.48 -7.49 6.22
N SER A 168 -3.65 -7.67 5.61
CA SER A 168 -3.83 -8.72 4.61
C SER A 168 -2.84 -8.52 3.45
N PRO A 169 -2.24 -9.58 2.90
CA PRO A 169 -1.29 -9.47 1.79
C PRO A 169 -1.92 -8.99 0.47
N PHE A 170 -3.25 -8.88 0.41
CA PHE A 170 -4.00 -8.25 -0.66
C PHE A 170 -5.34 -7.78 -0.08
N PRO A 171 -5.92 -6.65 -0.50
CA PRO A 171 -5.52 -5.73 -1.58
C PRO A 171 -4.35 -4.79 -1.18
N ARG A 172 -4.05 -3.75 -1.98
CA ARG A 172 -3.03 -2.75 -1.61
C ARG A 172 -3.60 -1.78 -0.58
N HIS A 173 -2.78 -1.38 0.39
CA HIS A 173 -3.17 -0.49 1.48
C HIS A 173 -2.35 0.80 1.43
N TRP A 174 -3.01 1.95 1.43
CA TRP A 174 -2.39 3.28 1.54
C TRP A 174 -2.67 3.84 2.92
N VAL A 175 -1.71 4.55 3.51
CA VAL A 175 -1.81 5.13 4.86
C VAL A 175 -1.71 6.65 4.78
N TYR A 176 -2.65 7.32 5.44
CA TYR A 176 -2.79 8.76 5.51
C TYR A 176 -2.59 9.21 6.96
N ASP A 177 -1.91 10.33 7.15
CA ASP A 177 -1.74 10.95 8.47
C ASP A 177 -3.00 11.71 8.92
N GLU A 178 -2.91 12.38 10.07
CA GLU A 178 -3.99 13.18 10.65
C GLU A 178 -4.45 14.32 9.73
N GLY A 179 -3.53 14.92 8.96
CA GLY A 179 -3.84 15.95 7.98
C GLY A 179 -4.49 15.41 6.71
N GLY A 180 -4.62 14.09 6.59
CA GLY A 180 -5.12 13.41 5.41
C GLY A 180 -4.09 13.30 4.30
N ALA A 181 -2.81 13.59 4.53
CA ALA A 181 -1.78 13.42 3.51
C ALA A 181 -1.35 11.95 3.41
N LEU A 182 -1.20 11.43 2.18
CA LEU A 182 -0.67 10.10 1.93
C LEU A 182 0.80 10.04 2.35
N VAL A 183 1.11 9.17 3.31
CA VAL A 183 2.43 9.08 3.95
C VAL A 183 3.11 7.72 3.79
N ALA A 184 2.34 6.64 3.61
CA ALA A 184 2.91 5.31 3.38
C ALA A 184 1.98 4.38 2.58
N LYS A 185 2.54 3.25 2.13
CA LYS A 185 1.82 2.20 1.40
C LYS A 185 2.33 0.81 1.80
N SER A 186 1.46 -0.20 1.72
CA SER A 186 1.89 -1.60 1.83
C SER A 186 2.81 -1.94 0.65
N GLY A 187 4.01 -2.43 0.96
CA GLY A 187 5.09 -2.71 0.00
C GLY A 187 4.93 -4.03 -0.75
N LEU A 188 4.05 -4.92 -0.27
CA LEU A 188 3.84 -6.24 -0.85
C LEU A 188 2.36 -6.45 -1.18
N THR A 189 2.09 -7.02 -2.35
CA THR A 189 0.81 -7.61 -2.71
C THR A 189 1.02 -9.06 -3.17
N ASP A 190 0.88 -10.01 -2.25
CA ASP A 190 1.00 -11.44 -2.56
C ASP A 190 -0.38 -12.06 -2.78
N PHE A 191 -0.94 -11.80 -3.95
CA PHE A 191 -2.25 -12.32 -4.34
C PHE A 191 -2.31 -13.86 -4.30
N SER A 192 -1.22 -14.53 -4.70
CA SER A 192 -1.18 -16.00 -4.78
C SER A 192 -1.29 -16.63 -3.40
N ARG A 193 -0.48 -16.17 -2.44
CA ARG A 193 -0.58 -16.61 -1.04
C ARG A 193 -1.91 -16.20 -0.42
N TRP A 194 -2.31 -14.94 -0.63
CA TRP A 194 -3.60 -14.45 -0.12
C TRP A 194 -4.77 -15.32 -0.60
N SER A 195 -4.84 -15.68 -1.88
CA SER A 195 -5.95 -16.48 -2.43
C SER A 195 -6.07 -17.88 -1.81
N GLN A 196 -5.00 -18.41 -1.22
CA GLN A 196 -5.00 -19.70 -0.52
C GLN A 196 -5.38 -19.55 0.95
N GLU A 197 -4.97 -18.45 1.59
CA GLU A 197 -5.09 -18.23 3.04
C GLU A 197 -6.27 -17.31 3.43
N CYS A 198 -6.88 -16.58 2.50
CA CYS A 198 -7.90 -15.54 2.78
C CYS A 198 -9.26 -16.07 3.28
N PHE A 199 -9.39 -17.40 3.42
CA PHE A 199 -10.59 -18.06 3.89
C PHE A 199 -10.36 -18.82 5.20
N GLY A 200 -11.24 -18.61 6.18
CA GLY A 200 -11.18 -19.30 7.48
C GLY A 200 -10.45 -18.47 8.54
N ASP A 201 -9.76 -19.15 9.46
CA ASP A 201 -9.26 -18.57 10.71
C ASP A 201 -7.89 -17.88 10.58
N HIS A 202 -7.32 -17.83 9.37
CA HIS A 202 -6.06 -17.12 9.09
C HIS A 202 -6.25 -15.60 8.99
N SER A 203 -6.82 -15.02 10.03
CA SER A 203 -7.05 -13.59 10.18
C SER A 203 -6.98 -13.20 11.66
N PRO A 204 -6.93 -11.90 11.98
CA PRO A 204 -6.92 -11.43 13.36
C PRO A 204 -8.16 -11.85 14.18
N TRP A 205 -9.27 -12.22 13.54
CA TRP A 205 -10.46 -12.78 14.22
C TRP A 205 -10.36 -14.28 14.52
N GLY A 206 -9.29 -14.94 14.04
CA GLY A 206 -8.93 -16.34 14.34
C GLY A 206 -7.51 -16.46 14.92
N ASP A 207 -7.02 -15.41 15.59
CA ASP A 207 -5.73 -15.33 16.29
C ASP A 207 -4.46 -15.37 15.42
N VAL A 208 -4.58 -15.11 14.11
CA VAL A 208 -3.43 -15.02 13.20
C VAL A 208 -3.20 -13.59 12.74
N ALA A 209 -2.06 -13.00 13.14
CA ALA A 209 -1.59 -11.71 12.65
C ALA A 209 -0.50 -11.89 11.58
N SER A 210 -0.56 -11.08 10.52
CA SER A 210 0.46 -10.97 9.48
C SER A 210 1.13 -9.60 9.53
N PRO A 211 2.45 -9.49 9.80
CA PRO A 211 3.15 -8.22 9.81
C PRO A 211 3.14 -7.59 8.41
N ALA A 212 2.88 -6.28 8.35
CA ALA A 212 2.88 -5.54 7.08
C ALA A 212 4.28 -5.02 6.76
N VAL A 213 4.75 -5.25 5.53
CA VAL A 213 5.91 -4.53 4.98
C VAL A 213 5.41 -3.20 4.46
N VAL A 214 5.94 -2.10 4.99
CA VAL A 214 5.51 -0.73 4.67
C VAL A 214 6.64 -0.02 3.97
N THR A 215 6.30 0.75 2.93
CA THR A 215 7.25 1.63 2.23
C THR A 215 6.69 3.04 2.19
N LEU A 216 7.56 4.04 2.08
CA LEU A 216 7.14 5.42 1.92
C LEU A 216 6.29 5.58 0.65
N ALA A 217 5.30 6.46 0.72
CA ALA A 217 4.48 6.78 -0.44
C ALA A 217 5.33 7.42 -1.55
N GLU A 218 4.99 7.14 -2.81
CA GLU A 218 5.67 7.81 -3.92
C GLU A 218 5.27 9.29 -4.03
N THR A 219 6.12 10.08 -4.67
CA THR A 219 5.85 11.49 -4.95
C THR A 219 4.72 11.66 -5.99
N ALA A 220 4.15 12.87 -6.07
CA ALA A 220 3.13 13.18 -7.08
C ALA A 220 3.61 12.95 -8.51
N LEU A 221 4.90 13.22 -8.77
CA LEU A 221 5.51 13.02 -10.08
C LEU A 221 5.64 11.54 -10.42
N GLU A 222 6.07 10.71 -9.46
CA GLU A 222 6.12 9.25 -9.64
C GLU A 222 4.74 8.65 -9.88
N ARG A 223 3.68 9.13 -9.19
CA ARG A 223 2.30 8.70 -9.47
C ARG A 223 1.89 8.98 -10.92
N THR A 224 2.17 10.19 -11.41
CA THR A 224 1.87 10.58 -12.80
C THR A 224 2.64 9.71 -13.80
N LEU A 225 3.93 9.45 -13.53
CA LEU A 225 4.78 8.62 -14.35
C LEU A 225 4.34 7.14 -14.35
N SER A 226 3.99 6.61 -13.18
CA SER A 226 3.44 5.26 -13.02
C SER A 226 2.17 5.09 -13.86
N ALA A 227 1.23 6.03 -13.76
CA ALA A 227 0.02 6.03 -14.57
C ALA A 227 0.32 6.12 -16.08
N ALA A 228 1.30 6.94 -16.48
CA ALA A 228 1.71 7.08 -17.88
C ALA A 228 2.36 5.79 -18.43
N ILE A 229 3.23 5.14 -17.64
CA ILE A 229 3.87 3.86 -18.01
C ILE A 229 2.82 2.75 -18.14
N MET A 230 1.85 2.70 -17.22
CA MET A 230 0.85 1.63 -17.18
C MET A 230 -0.29 1.81 -18.19
N ARG A 231 -0.70 3.05 -18.47
CA ARG A 231 -1.79 3.38 -19.40
C ARG A 231 -1.30 3.89 -20.77
N GLY A 232 0.01 3.93 -20.97
CA GLY A 232 0.64 4.31 -22.24
C GLY A 232 0.31 3.34 -23.38
N GLY A 233 0.53 3.78 -24.62
CA GLY A 233 0.12 3.04 -25.83
C GLY A 233 0.86 1.71 -26.04
N ALA A 234 2.06 1.53 -25.47
CA ALA A 234 2.84 0.32 -25.57
C ALA A 234 2.95 -0.36 -24.19
N LYS A 235 2.63 -1.65 -24.16
CA LYS A 235 2.58 -2.44 -22.91
C LYS A 235 4.01 -2.70 -22.39
N PRO A 236 4.33 -2.35 -21.14
CA PRO A 236 5.65 -2.59 -20.58
C PRO A 236 5.92 -4.09 -20.41
N ARG A 237 7.20 -4.47 -20.47
CA ARG A 237 7.63 -5.84 -20.18
C ARG A 237 7.71 -6.03 -18.68
N VAL A 238 7.04 -7.03 -18.13
CA VAL A 238 7.08 -7.32 -16.69
C VAL A 238 8.14 -8.37 -16.40
N ARG A 239 9.06 -8.08 -15.47
CA ARG A 239 10.06 -8.99 -14.92
C ARG A 239 9.75 -9.26 -13.45
N THR A 240 9.99 -10.49 -13.00
CA THR A 240 9.92 -10.88 -11.59
C THR A 240 11.33 -11.13 -11.08
N LEU A 241 11.62 -10.70 -9.86
CA LEU A 241 12.91 -10.84 -9.19
C LEU A 241 12.74 -11.67 -7.92
N ALA A 242 13.69 -12.57 -7.66
CA ALA A 242 13.82 -13.22 -6.35
C ALA A 242 14.53 -12.30 -5.34
N PRO A 243 14.32 -12.48 -4.01
CA PRO A 243 15.13 -11.80 -3.01
C PRO A 243 16.63 -11.97 -3.27
N GLY A 244 17.38 -10.88 -3.18
CA GLY A 244 18.81 -10.79 -3.47
C GLY A 244 19.15 -10.58 -4.95
N GLU A 245 18.21 -10.75 -5.88
CA GLU A 245 18.46 -10.54 -7.32
C GLU A 245 18.60 -9.05 -7.65
N GLU A 246 19.59 -8.71 -8.47
CA GLU A 246 19.80 -7.34 -8.95
C GLU A 246 18.95 -7.07 -10.19
N LEU A 247 18.17 -5.99 -10.13
CA LEU A 247 17.46 -5.46 -11.28
C LEU A 247 18.45 -4.81 -12.25
N VAL A 248 19.33 -3.96 -11.71
CA VAL A 248 20.42 -3.25 -12.39
C VAL A 248 21.59 -3.05 -11.44
N ARG A 249 22.81 -2.94 -11.97
CA ARG A 249 24.01 -2.63 -11.19
C ARG A 249 24.51 -1.21 -11.50
N GLN A 250 25.05 -0.54 -10.49
CA GLN A 250 25.72 0.74 -10.67
C GLN A 250 26.84 0.63 -11.73
N GLY A 251 26.91 1.62 -12.61
CA GLY A 251 27.86 1.64 -13.71
C GLY A 251 27.40 0.91 -14.98
N ASP A 252 26.36 0.08 -14.92
CA ASP A 252 25.78 -0.57 -16.11
C ASP A 252 25.34 0.49 -17.14
N PRO A 253 25.40 0.19 -18.45
CA PRO A 253 24.84 1.08 -19.47
C PRO A 253 23.37 1.40 -19.22
N ALA A 254 22.94 2.56 -19.69
CA ALA A 254 21.55 2.97 -19.65
C ALA A 254 20.69 1.95 -20.41
N GLY A 255 19.63 1.53 -19.74
CA GLY A 255 18.63 0.64 -20.29
C GLY A 255 17.23 1.23 -20.05
N PRO A 256 16.20 0.39 -19.93
CA PRO A 256 14.84 0.86 -19.76
C PRO A 256 14.66 1.67 -18.45
N VAL A 257 13.61 2.49 -18.43
CA VAL A 257 13.01 2.99 -17.19
C VAL A 257 12.26 1.83 -16.54
N PHE A 258 12.27 1.76 -15.22
CA PHE A 258 11.54 0.76 -14.48
C PHE A 258 10.50 1.40 -13.56
N LEU A 259 9.38 0.70 -13.41
CA LEU A 259 8.34 0.97 -12.42
C LEU A 259 8.22 -0.26 -11.53
N LEU A 260 8.42 -0.09 -10.22
CA LEU A 260 8.23 -1.16 -9.25
C LEU A 260 6.72 -1.40 -9.08
N LEU A 261 6.22 -2.55 -9.52
CA LEU A 261 4.79 -2.90 -9.42
C LEU A 261 4.44 -3.56 -8.10
N ASP A 262 5.40 -4.34 -7.57
CA ASP A 262 5.27 -5.02 -6.29
C ASP A 262 6.63 -5.35 -5.68
N GLY A 263 6.70 -5.43 -4.35
CA GLY A 263 7.93 -5.72 -3.61
C GLY A 263 8.69 -4.48 -3.17
N VAL A 264 9.82 -4.71 -2.51
CA VAL A 264 10.75 -3.69 -2.02
C VAL A 264 12.12 -3.90 -2.67
N LEU A 265 12.70 -2.81 -3.17
CA LEU A 265 14.07 -2.79 -3.69
C LEU A 265 14.97 -1.97 -2.76
N ASP A 266 16.14 -2.50 -2.48
CA ASP A 266 17.26 -1.76 -1.90
C ASP A 266 17.92 -0.92 -3.00
N VAL A 267 18.17 0.35 -2.69
CA VAL A 267 18.98 1.26 -3.52
C VAL A 267 20.38 1.33 -2.90
N LEU A 268 21.39 0.85 -3.63
CA LEU A 268 22.78 0.85 -3.17
C LEU A 268 23.65 1.75 -4.04
N VAL A 269 24.47 2.59 -3.41
CA VAL A 269 25.51 3.39 -4.08
C VAL A 269 26.84 2.98 -3.48
N ASP A 270 27.77 2.55 -4.32
CA ASP A 270 29.06 2.00 -3.94
C ASP A 270 28.91 0.87 -2.90
N ASP A 271 27.93 -0.01 -3.13
CA ASP A 271 27.50 -1.11 -2.26
C ASP A 271 26.99 -0.71 -0.86
N VAL A 272 26.80 0.60 -0.61
CA VAL A 272 26.17 1.12 0.61
C VAL A 272 24.68 1.31 0.39
N LEU A 273 23.85 0.75 1.28
CA LEU A 273 22.40 0.96 1.27
C LEU A 273 22.09 2.43 1.57
N VAL A 274 21.47 3.13 0.62
CA VAL A 274 21.11 4.55 0.75
C VAL A 274 19.60 4.78 0.90
N ALA A 275 18.78 3.89 0.37
CA ALA A 275 17.32 3.98 0.45
C ALA A 275 16.64 2.62 0.21
N GLU A 276 15.38 2.51 0.63
CA GLU A 276 14.48 1.41 0.28
C GLU A 276 13.29 2.00 -0.49
N VAL A 277 12.95 1.41 -1.63
CA VAL A 277 11.83 1.88 -2.47
C VAL A 277 10.78 0.79 -2.64
N GLY A 278 9.51 1.21 -2.63
CA GLY A 278 8.36 0.32 -2.75
C GLY A 278 7.48 0.61 -3.98
N PRO A 279 6.36 -0.12 -4.14
CA PRO A 279 5.59 -0.16 -5.38
C PRO A 279 5.05 1.21 -5.80
N GLY A 280 5.27 1.58 -7.06
CA GLY A 280 5.00 2.90 -7.64
C GLY A 280 6.24 3.77 -7.79
N ALA A 281 7.36 3.37 -7.19
CA ALA A 281 8.65 4.00 -7.44
C ALA A 281 9.07 3.81 -8.90
N VAL A 282 9.52 4.91 -9.51
CA VAL A 282 10.04 4.95 -10.88
C VAL A 282 11.54 5.20 -10.81
N GLY A 283 12.32 4.48 -11.59
CA GLY A 283 13.75 4.78 -11.66
C GLY A 283 14.41 4.40 -12.99
N GLY A 284 15.69 4.75 -13.07
CA GLY A 284 16.49 4.56 -14.28
C GLY A 284 16.45 5.75 -15.23
N GLU A 285 15.69 6.78 -14.87
CA GLU A 285 15.59 8.09 -15.51
C GLU A 285 16.95 8.79 -15.62
N ARG A 286 17.81 8.69 -14.59
CA ARG A 286 19.11 9.36 -14.58
C ARG A 286 20.07 8.79 -15.60
N ALA A 287 20.04 7.48 -15.82
CA ALA A 287 20.89 6.86 -16.83
C ALA A 287 20.55 7.36 -18.23
N LEU A 288 19.28 7.68 -18.50
CA LEU A 288 18.85 8.26 -19.77
C LEU A 288 19.25 9.74 -19.94
N LEU A 289 19.52 10.45 -18.83
CA LEU A 289 19.77 11.89 -18.82
C LEU A 289 21.24 12.28 -18.56
N GLU A 290 21.98 11.48 -17.81
CA GLU A 290 23.28 11.83 -17.20
C GLU A 290 24.42 10.91 -17.67
N GLY A 291 24.56 10.74 -19.00
CA GLY A 291 25.75 10.09 -19.56
C GLY A 291 25.65 8.58 -19.73
N GLY A 292 24.43 8.03 -19.75
CA GLY A 292 24.23 6.67 -20.26
C GLY A 292 24.64 5.56 -19.31
N ARG A 293 24.75 5.80 -17.99
CA ARG A 293 25.09 4.78 -16.98
C ARG A 293 24.21 4.85 -15.75
N ARG A 294 24.00 3.70 -15.09
CA ARG A 294 23.27 3.59 -13.82
C ARG A 294 24.06 4.22 -12.68
N THR A 295 23.41 5.02 -11.86
CA THR A 295 24.01 5.74 -10.71
C THR A 295 23.95 4.96 -9.40
N ALA A 296 23.14 3.90 -9.35
CA ALA A 296 22.96 3.03 -8.19
C ALA A 296 22.66 1.59 -8.65
N THR A 297 22.97 0.63 -7.78
CA THR A 297 22.50 -0.75 -7.88
C THR A 297 21.12 -0.84 -7.27
N LEU A 298 20.20 -1.54 -7.94
CA LEU A 298 18.90 -1.88 -7.37
C LEU A 298 18.80 -3.38 -7.15
N ARG A 299 18.61 -3.77 -5.89
CA ARG A 299 18.54 -5.17 -5.49
C ARG A 299 17.21 -5.47 -4.84
N ALA A 300 16.60 -6.60 -5.21
CA ALA A 300 15.34 -7.03 -4.63
C ALA A 300 15.55 -7.44 -3.16
N ARG A 301 14.91 -6.75 -2.22
CA ARG A 301 14.89 -7.15 -0.80
C ARG A 301 13.85 -8.23 -0.56
N THR A 302 12.69 -8.09 -1.20
CA THR A 302 11.60 -9.07 -1.21
C THR A 302 11.45 -9.63 -2.63
N PRO A 303 10.63 -10.68 -2.87
CA PRO A 303 10.18 -10.95 -4.23
C PRO A 303 9.59 -9.67 -4.81
N ALA A 304 9.98 -9.32 -6.03
CA ALA A 304 9.58 -8.05 -6.65
C ALA A 304 9.11 -8.25 -8.09
N ARG A 305 8.16 -7.42 -8.51
CA ARG A 305 7.67 -7.34 -9.88
C ARG A 305 7.93 -5.96 -10.42
N VAL A 306 8.55 -5.87 -11.58
CA VAL A 306 9.00 -4.61 -12.17
C VAL A 306 8.50 -4.53 -13.62
N ALA A 307 7.91 -3.40 -13.98
CA ALA A 307 7.61 -3.05 -15.36
C ALA A 307 8.80 -2.31 -15.97
N GLU A 308 9.36 -2.85 -17.04
CA GLU A 308 10.39 -2.23 -17.87
C GLU A 308 9.71 -1.52 -19.04
N ALA A 309 9.86 -0.20 -19.09
CA ALA A 309 9.38 0.66 -20.16
C ALA A 309 10.57 1.30 -20.90
N SER A 310 10.45 1.41 -22.22
CA SER A 310 11.49 2.08 -23.00
C SER A 310 11.43 3.59 -22.73
N GLY A 311 12.59 4.26 -22.72
CA GLY A 311 12.69 5.68 -22.37
C GLY A 311 11.94 6.62 -23.32
N ASP A 312 11.63 6.17 -24.53
CA ASP A 312 10.80 6.86 -25.53
C ASP A 312 9.29 6.79 -25.23
N GLN A 313 8.87 5.90 -24.33
CA GLN A 313 7.48 5.76 -23.88
C GLN A 313 7.12 6.73 -22.75
N VAL A 314 8.10 7.45 -22.21
CA VAL A 314 7.94 8.30 -21.02
C VAL A 314 8.41 9.71 -21.33
N ASP A 315 7.63 10.71 -20.91
CA ASP A 315 7.95 12.12 -21.14
C ASP A 315 9.32 12.49 -20.52
N LEU A 316 10.27 12.86 -21.38
CA LEU A 316 11.62 13.29 -21.01
C LEU A 316 11.62 14.49 -20.04
N HIS A 317 10.65 15.39 -20.12
CA HIS A 317 10.54 16.50 -19.18
C HIS A 317 10.16 16.03 -17.78
N ALA A 318 9.24 15.07 -17.68
CA ALA A 318 8.87 14.44 -16.41
C ALA A 318 10.03 13.63 -15.81
N LEU A 319 10.79 12.89 -16.64
CA LEU A 319 11.99 12.18 -16.21
C LEU A 319 13.08 13.12 -15.64
N ARG A 320 13.27 14.30 -16.24
CA ARG A 320 14.23 15.30 -15.73
C ARG A 320 13.86 15.84 -14.36
N ARG A 321 12.58 16.14 -14.16
CA ARG A 321 12.08 16.59 -12.85
C ARG A 321 12.24 15.51 -11.78
N LEU A 322 12.08 14.24 -12.15
CA LEU A 322 12.27 13.11 -11.23
C LEU A 322 13.74 12.99 -10.81
N ALA A 323 14.66 13.07 -11.78
CA ALA A 323 16.10 13.05 -11.54
C ALA A 323 16.57 14.19 -10.60
N GLU A 324 15.94 15.37 -10.68
CA GLU A 324 16.22 16.48 -9.76
C GLU A 324 15.72 16.23 -8.34
N GLY A 325 14.61 15.50 -8.17
CA GLY A 325 14.09 15.07 -6.87
C GLY A 325 15.04 14.09 -6.19
N HIS A 326 15.34 12.98 -6.86
CA HIS A 326 16.23 11.94 -6.33
C HIS A 326 17.61 12.47 -5.94
N ARG A 327 18.19 13.41 -6.72
CA ARG A 327 19.48 14.05 -6.37
C ARG A 327 19.44 14.82 -5.05
N ARG A 328 18.31 15.42 -4.68
CA ARG A 328 18.18 16.14 -3.40
C ARG A 328 18.05 15.16 -2.24
N GLU A 329 17.38 14.05 -2.46
CA GLU A 329 17.17 13.00 -1.46
C GLU A 329 18.48 12.27 -1.14
N GLU A 330 19.27 11.90 -2.14
CA GLU A 330 20.63 11.36 -1.95
C GLU A 330 21.53 12.32 -1.15
N ARG A 331 21.50 13.63 -1.48
CA ARG A 331 22.29 14.64 -0.75
C ARG A 331 21.85 14.81 0.70
N ARG A 332 20.59 14.55 1.03
CA ARG A 332 20.09 14.54 2.41
C ARG A 332 20.47 13.25 3.16
N GLY A 333 20.48 12.10 2.48
CA GLY A 333 20.95 10.83 3.04
C GLY A 333 22.46 10.78 3.33
N HIS A 334 23.25 11.70 2.75
CA HIS A 334 24.70 11.79 2.94
C HIS A 334 25.13 12.73 4.07
N GLN A 335 24.21 13.27 4.87
CA GLN A 335 24.59 13.95 6.13
C GLN A 335 24.85 12.90 7.20
N PRO A 336 26.07 12.81 7.77
CA PRO A 336 26.31 11.96 8.92
C PRO A 336 25.41 12.46 10.05
N VAL A 337 24.68 11.53 10.67
CA VAL A 337 24.05 11.77 11.97
C VAL A 337 25.19 12.07 12.94
N GLY A 338 25.42 13.35 13.19
CA GLY A 338 26.32 13.84 14.23
C GLY A 338 25.68 13.76 15.60
#